data_AF-A0A222XD56-F1
#
_entry.id   AF-A0A222XD56-F1
#
_cell.length_a   1.000
_cell.length_b   1.000
_cell.length_c   1.000
_cell.angle_alpha   90.00
_cell.angle_beta   90.00
_cell.angle_gamma   90.00
#
_symmetry.space_group_name_H-M   'P 1'
#
loop_
_entity.id
_entity.type
_entity.pdbx_description
1 polymer ?
#
loop_
_entity_poly.entity_id
_entity_poly.type
_entity_poly.pdbx_seq_one_letter_code
_entity_poly.pdbx_strand_id
1 'polypeptide(L)'
;MTLSGRLLVAAPQLLDPNFHRTVVLLLDHNDEGAFGVVLNRLLPVEVDAVLPGWQDVVSRPDGLFQGGPVGLDGAIGVAVAAPAPPGRDLRDDPAGSRDQLLEGLRGGGLDDPGSLGRPGSPGDRGEPGDRGEPGATGDTGGRGGTGDAGDVLGASGAGRDGLSGQAASGPGSDEPVVDRLTGVYGLVDLDADPTSVVGRFSGLRIFAGHSGWGLGQLEEEIAEGAWFVVPSEPSDVFTDDPETLWSRVLQRQGGDLAMLAHYPPDVRLN
;
A
#
# COMPACT_ATOMS: atom_id res chain seq x y z
N MET A 1 -10.81 11.07 -17.69
CA MET A 1 -11.03 9.62 -17.85
C MET A 1 -10.44 8.97 -16.61
N THR A 2 -11.14 8.04 -15.96
CA THR A 2 -10.58 7.36 -14.78
C THR A 2 -9.46 6.39 -15.19
N LEU A 3 -8.49 6.22 -14.30
CA LEU A 3 -7.39 5.26 -14.43
C LEU A 3 -7.56 4.07 -13.46
N SER A 4 -8.68 4.00 -12.73
CA SER A 4 -8.98 2.87 -11.84
C SER A 4 -8.89 1.54 -12.58
N GLY A 5 -8.27 0.56 -11.95
CA GLY A 5 -8.01 -0.76 -12.51
C GLY A 5 -6.80 -0.81 -13.44
N ARG A 6 -6.07 0.29 -13.67
CA ARG A 6 -4.79 0.26 -14.39
C ARG A 6 -3.61 0.05 -13.45
N LEU A 7 -2.47 -0.30 -14.03
CA LEU A 7 -1.20 -0.32 -13.33
C LEU A 7 -0.43 0.98 -13.57
N LEU A 8 0.20 1.48 -12.51
CA LEU A 8 1.31 2.42 -12.60
C LEU A 8 2.61 1.63 -12.44
N VAL A 9 3.45 1.68 -13.45
CA VAL A 9 4.78 1.06 -13.41
C VAL A 9 5.80 2.17 -13.24
N ALA A 10 6.55 2.12 -12.14
CA ALA A 10 7.56 3.10 -11.84
C ALA A 10 8.60 3.16 -12.96
N ALA A 11 8.92 4.35 -13.45
CA ALA A 11 10.01 4.52 -14.39
C ALA A 11 11.36 4.16 -13.71
N PRO A 12 12.36 3.64 -14.44
CA PRO A 12 13.64 3.28 -13.84
C PRO A 12 14.35 4.42 -13.11
N GLN A 13 14.11 5.66 -13.54
CA GLN A 13 14.64 6.87 -12.92
C GLN A 13 13.88 7.34 -11.67
N LEU A 14 12.75 6.72 -11.33
CA LEU A 14 12.04 7.00 -10.09
C LEU A 14 12.74 6.30 -8.93
N LEU A 15 13.62 7.03 -8.24
CA LEU A 15 14.50 6.49 -7.19
C LEU A 15 13.95 6.62 -5.77
N ASP A 16 12.70 7.08 -5.63
CA ASP A 16 12.05 7.15 -4.33
C ASP A 16 12.04 5.76 -3.65
N PRO A 17 12.55 5.60 -2.42
CA PRO A 17 12.58 4.30 -1.75
C PRO A 17 11.21 3.63 -1.59
N ASN A 18 10.12 4.39 -1.56
CA ASN A 18 8.75 3.89 -1.49
C ASN A 18 8.20 3.41 -2.85
N PHE A 19 8.79 3.88 -3.96
CA PHE A 19 8.25 3.64 -5.31
C PHE A 19 9.26 3.14 -6.36
N HIS A 20 10.53 3.01 -6.00
CA HIS A 20 11.54 2.46 -6.90
C HIS A 20 11.16 1.03 -7.34
N ARG A 21 11.07 0.83 -8.65
CA ARG A 21 10.67 -0.41 -9.33
C ARG A 21 9.35 -1.00 -8.82
N THR A 22 8.41 -0.16 -8.40
CA THR A 22 7.10 -0.63 -7.99
C THR A 22 6.15 -0.80 -9.16
N VAL A 23 5.18 -1.69 -8.96
CA VAL A 23 3.98 -1.81 -9.77
C VAL A 23 2.81 -1.52 -8.84
N VAL A 24 2.09 -0.43 -9.08
CA VAL A 24 0.93 -0.04 -8.28
C VAL A 24 -0.35 -0.39 -9.04
N LEU A 25 -1.28 -1.08 -8.40
CA LEU A 25 -2.66 -1.16 -8.89
C LEU A 25 -3.44 0.07 -8.43
N LEU A 26 -3.95 0.85 -9.38
CA LEU A 26 -4.88 1.93 -9.07
C LEU A 26 -6.24 1.34 -8.72
N LEU A 27 -6.62 1.54 -7.47
CA LEU A 27 -7.87 1.09 -6.91
C LEU A 27 -8.97 2.13 -7.18
N ASP A 28 -8.66 3.41 -7.03
CA ASP A 28 -9.58 4.51 -7.30
C ASP A 28 -8.85 5.70 -7.96
N HIS A 29 -9.54 6.40 -8.85
CA HIS A 29 -9.03 7.59 -9.54
C HIS A 29 -10.20 8.46 -9.98
N ASN A 30 -10.34 9.60 -9.33
CA ASN A 30 -11.40 10.58 -9.55
C ASN A 30 -10.83 12.01 -9.52
N ASP A 31 -11.71 12.99 -9.52
CA ASP A 31 -11.36 14.41 -9.47
C ASP A 31 -10.96 14.91 -8.08
N GLU A 32 -10.91 14.07 -7.05
CA GLU A 32 -10.36 14.40 -5.72
C GLU A 32 -8.93 13.85 -5.55
N GLY A 33 -8.56 12.85 -6.35
CA GLY A 33 -7.23 12.27 -6.38
C GLY A 33 -7.21 10.81 -6.82
N ALA A 34 -6.12 10.12 -6.49
CA ALA A 34 -5.94 8.71 -6.80
C ALA A 34 -5.56 7.89 -5.57
N PHE A 35 -5.84 6.59 -5.62
CA PHE A 35 -5.61 5.64 -4.55
C PHE A 35 -5.21 4.29 -5.13
N GLY A 36 -4.20 3.64 -4.55
CA GLY A 36 -3.71 2.37 -5.04
C GLY A 36 -2.84 1.61 -4.06
N VAL A 37 -2.46 0.39 -4.44
CA VAL A 37 -1.59 -0.49 -3.64
C VAL A 37 -0.42 -1.00 -4.48
N VAL A 38 0.77 -1.01 -3.88
CA VAL A 38 1.98 -1.60 -4.47
C VAL A 38 1.88 -3.14 -4.45
N LEU A 39 1.95 -3.76 -5.62
CA LEU A 39 1.75 -5.20 -5.82
C LEU A 39 2.98 -6.07 -5.53
N ASN A 40 4.17 -5.48 -5.54
CA ASN A 40 5.43 -6.22 -5.62
C ASN A 40 6.39 -6.01 -4.43
N ARG A 41 5.86 -5.64 -3.26
CA ARG A 41 6.64 -5.50 -2.03
C ARG A 41 6.16 -6.48 -0.98
N LEU A 42 6.67 -7.69 -1.02
CA LEU A 42 6.43 -8.67 0.03
C LEU A 42 7.18 -8.25 1.30
N LEU A 43 6.48 -8.22 2.44
CA LEU A 43 7.08 -8.01 3.74
C LEU A 43 7.57 -9.35 4.30
N PRO A 44 8.62 -9.36 5.15
CA PRO A 44 9.07 -10.54 5.86
C PRO A 44 8.16 -10.85 7.07
N VAL A 45 6.85 -10.78 6.86
CA VAL A 45 5.80 -10.99 7.87
C VAL A 45 4.70 -11.83 7.23
N GLU A 46 4.40 -12.94 7.88
CA GLU A 46 3.31 -13.84 7.50
C GLU A 46 1.95 -13.18 7.76
N VAL A 47 0.95 -13.48 6.91
CA VAL A 47 -0.40 -12.93 7.10
C VAL A 47 -0.97 -13.30 8.47
N ASP A 48 -0.81 -14.54 8.92
CA ASP A 48 -1.38 -15.04 10.20
C ASP A 48 -0.88 -14.30 11.43
N ALA A 49 0.32 -13.71 11.37
CA ALA A 49 0.88 -12.94 12.48
C ALA A 49 0.13 -11.61 12.71
N VAL A 50 -0.54 -11.09 11.67
CA VAL A 50 -1.28 -9.82 11.71
C VAL A 50 -2.79 -10.06 11.65
N LEU A 51 -3.22 -11.02 10.83
CA LEU A 51 -4.61 -11.37 10.56
C LEU A 51 -4.79 -12.90 10.71
N PRO A 52 -4.93 -13.39 11.95
CA PRO A 52 -5.08 -14.81 12.21
C PRO A 52 -6.23 -15.44 11.43
N GLY A 53 -5.99 -16.60 10.80
CA GLY A 53 -7.00 -17.34 10.04
C GLY A 53 -7.17 -16.93 8.57
N TRP A 54 -6.52 -15.87 8.11
CA TRP A 54 -6.56 -15.45 6.70
C TRP A 54 -5.54 -16.19 5.81
N GLN A 55 -4.55 -16.86 6.39
CA GLN A 55 -3.49 -17.61 5.67
C GLN A 55 -4.01 -18.65 4.67
N ASP A 56 -5.15 -19.29 4.97
CA ASP A 56 -5.70 -20.37 4.16
C ASP A 56 -6.51 -19.87 2.96
N VAL A 57 -6.80 -18.57 2.91
CA VAL A 57 -7.60 -17.93 1.85
C VAL A 57 -6.79 -16.99 0.97
N VAL A 58 -5.60 -16.57 1.40
CA VAL A 58 -4.70 -15.73 0.59
C VAL A 58 -3.99 -16.55 -0.48
N SER A 59 -3.76 -15.90 -1.62
CA SER A 59 -2.95 -16.45 -2.72
C SER A 59 -1.48 -16.37 -2.36
N ARG A 60 -0.68 -17.33 -2.86
CA ARG A 60 0.76 -17.33 -2.64
C ARG A 60 1.45 -16.11 -3.28
N PRO A 61 2.61 -15.68 -2.74
CA PRO A 61 3.12 -16.04 -1.41
C PRO A 61 2.16 -15.56 -0.29
N ASP A 62 2.04 -16.35 0.77
CA ASP A 62 1.14 -16.21 1.92
C ASP A 62 1.55 -15.12 2.93
N GLY A 63 2.43 -14.22 2.51
CA GLY A 63 2.89 -13.09 3.31
C GLY A 63 2.13 -11.79 3.05
N LEU A 64 2.34 -10.83 3.95
CA LEU A 64 1.76 -9.49 3.86
C LEU A 64 2.54 -8.64 2.86
N PHE A 65 1.85 -7.84 2.05
CA PHE A 65 2.49 -6.92 1.12
C PHE A 65 2.48 -5.49 1.67
N GLN A 66 3.52 -4.70 1.41
CA GLN A 66 3.50 -3.27 1.68
C GLN A 66 2.79 -2.56 0.51
N GLY A 67 1.54 -2.13 0.72
CA GLY A 67 0.73 -1.44 -0.28
C GLY A 67 1.09 0.03 -0.49
N GLY A 68 1.81 0.64 0.45
CA GLY A 68 2.38 1.97 0.30
C GLY A 68 2.85 2.56 1.63
N PRO A 69 3.23 3.85 1.65
CA PRO A 69 3.81 4.47 2.84
C PRO A 69 2.78 4.95 3.88
N VAL A 70 1.49 5.04 3.53
CA VAL A 70 0.44 5.62 4.38
C VAL A 70 -0.45 4.53 4.98
N GLY A 71 -0.96 4.75 6.19
CA GLY A 71 -2.00 3.89 6.78
C GLY A 71 -1.52 2.49 7.13
N LEU A 72 -0.27 2.36 7.60
CA LEU A 72 0.35 1.06 7.92
C LEU A 72 -0.36 0.30 9.06
N ASP A 73 -1.20 0.99 9.84
CA ASP A 73 -2.03 0.39 10.89
C ASP A 73 -3.27 -0.32 10.34
N GLY A 74 -3.58 -0.15 9.05
CA GLY A 74 -4.69 -0.80 8.35
C GLY A 74 -4.21 -1.78 7.28
N ALA A 75 -5.02 -2.81 7.05
CA ALA A 75 -4.81 -3.77 5.97
C ALA A 75 -5.95 -3.69 4.95
N ILE A 76 -5.61 -3.93 3.68
CA ILE A 76 -6.53 -3.90 2.54
C ILE A 76 -6.46 -5.26 1.86
N GLY A 77 -7.61 -5.96 1.78
CA GLY A 77 -7.74 -7.16 0.97
C GLY A 77 -8.12 -6.80 -0.46
N VAL A 78 -7.29 -7.16 -1.44
CA VAL A 78 -7.63 -7.04 -2.87
C VAL A 78 -7.86 -8.44 -3.43
N ALA A 79 -9.03 -8.64 -4.02
CA ALA A 79 -9.43 -9.90 -4.61
C ALA A 79 -9.80 -9.72 -6.09
N VAL A 80 -9.80 -10.82 -6.85
CA VAL A 80 -10.38 -10.84 -8.19
C VAL A 80 -11.63 -11.69 -8.13
N ALA A 81 -12.75 -11.11 -8.57
CA ALA A 81 -14.02 -11.79 -8.62
C ALA A 81 -13.90 -13.09 -9.42
N ALA A 82 -14.32 -14.20 -8.82
CA ALA A 82 -14.40 -15.45 -9.55
C ALA A 82 -15.38 -15.26 -10.73
N PRO A 83 -15.17 -15.93 -11.87
CA PRO A 83 -16.21 -16.02 -12.88
C PRO A 83 -17.49 -16.54 -12.22
N ALA A 84 -18.60 -15.84 -12.43
CA ALA A 84 -19.87 -16.16 -11.78
C ALA A 84 -20.22 -17.64 -12.03
N PRO A 85 -20.52 -18.43 -10.99
CA PRO A 85 -21.08 -19.76 -11.23
C PRO A 85 -22.38 -19.61 -12.04
N PRO A 86 -22.67 -20.52 -12.97
CA PRO A 86 -23.87 -20.43 -13.79
C PRO A 86 -25.12 -20.39 -12.91
N GLY A 87 -25.88 -19.29 -12.97
CA GLY A 87 -27.13 -19.08 -12.22
C GLY A 87 -27.06 -18.13 -11.02
N ARG A 88 -25.90 -17.55 -10.68
CA ARG A 88 -25.78 -16.47 -9.67
C ARG A 88 -25.78 -15.11 -10.38
N ASP A 89 -26.76 -14.24 -10.15
CA ASP A 89 -26.73 -12.87 -10.68
C ASP A 89 -25.77 -12.04 -9.82
N LEU A 90 -24.79 -11.41 -10.47
CA LEU A 90 -23.80 -10.53 -9.83
C LEU A 90 -24.44 -9.31 -9.13
N ARG A 91 -25.68 -8.99 -9.48
CA ARG A 91 -26.46 -7.89 -8.90
C ARG A 91 -27.00 -8.20 -7.50
N ASP A 92 -26.93 -9.46 -7.08
CA ASP A 92 -27.43 -9.91 -5.78
C ASP A 92 -26.42 -9.69 -4.64
N ASP A 93 -25.17 -9.36 -4.94
CA ASP A 93 -24.19 -9.02 -3.91
C ASP A 93 -24.51 -7.60 -3.37
N PRO A 94 -24.66 -7.42 -2.04
CA PRO A 94 -24.99 -6.12 -1.47
C PRO A 94 -23.88 -5.11 -1.78
N ALA A 95 -24.24 -4.03 -2.47
CA ALA A 95 -23.37 -2.88 -2.67
C ALA A 95 -23.17 -2.15 -1.33
N GLY A 96 -22.29 -2.69 -0.48
CA GLY A 96 -21.75 -1.92 0.63
C GLY A 96 -20.89 -0.81 0.05
N SER A 97 -21.23 0.44 0.38
CA SER A 97 -20.70 1.65 -0.27
C SER A 97 -19.17 1.63 -0.38
N ARG A 98 -18.67 1.29 -1.58
CA ARG A 98 -17.32 1.57 -2.08
C ARG A 98 -16.73 2.84 -1.48
N ASP A 99 -17.52 3.91 -1.57
CA ASP A 99 -17.12 5.24 -1.15
C ASP A 99 -16.85 5.31 0.35
N GLN A 100 -17.62 4.60 1.20
CA GLN A 100 -17.36 4.54 2.65
C GLN A 100 -16.11 3.73 2.99
N LEU A 101 -15.85 2.62 2.30
CA LEU A 101 -14.65 1.82 2.54
C LEU A 101 -13.40 2.58 2.06
N LEU A 102 -13.47 3.21 0.89
CA LEU A 102 -12.42 4.09 0.41
C LEU A 102 -12.25 5.32 1.29
N GLU A 103 -13.33 5.94 1.78
CA GLU A 103 -13.28 7.09 2.68
C GLU A 103 -12.71 6.70 4.06
N GLY A 104 -13.01 5.50 4.57
CA GLY A 104 -12.39 4.95 5.77
C GLY A 104 -10.88 4.73 5.59
N LEU A 105 -10.46 4.18 4.45
CA LEU A 105 -9.05 3.98 4.12
C LEU A 105 -8.31 5.30 3.86
N ARG A 106 -8.98 6.29 3.27
CA ARG A 106 -8.47 7.66 3.07
C ARG A 106 -8.39 8.41 4.42
N GLY A 107 -9.38 8.26 5.29
CA GLY A 107 -9.53 9.02 6.54
C GLY A 107 -8.52 8.68 7.64
N GLY A 108 -7.77 7.58 7.53
CA GLY A 108 -6.79 7.14 8.53
C GLY A 108 -5.48 7.92 8.62
N GLY A 109 -5.30 9.04 7.90
CA GLY A 109 -4.05 9.80 7.99
C GLY A 109 -3.90 11.04 7.10
N LEU A 110 -4.99 11.68 6.68
CA LEU A 110 -4.92 12.81 5.74
C LEU A 110 -4.83 14.21 6.39
N ASP A 111 -4.70 14.32 7.71
CA ASP A 111 -4.61 15.63 8.39
C ASP A 111 -3.25 16.34 8.27
N ASP A 112 -2.27 15.74 7.56
CA ASP A 112 -0.99 16.40 7.26
C ASP A 112 -0.70 16.41 5.74
N PRO A 113 -0.89 17.54 5.03
CA PRO A 113 -0.57 17.66 3.61
C PRO A 113 0.93 17.49 3.29
N GLY A 114 1.80 17.35 4.31
CA GLY A 114 3.21 17.02 4.17
C GLY A 114 3.56 15.51 4.15
N SER A 115 2.62 14.61 4.49
CA SER A 115 2.86 13.15 4.60
C SER A 115 2.39 12.32 3.40
N LEU A 116 1.74 12.93 2.41
CA LEU A 116 1.49 12.29 1.12
C LEU A 116 2.84 12.08 0.45
N GLY A 117 3.31 10.83 0.38
CA GLY A 117 4.61 10.48 -0.16
C GLY A 117 4.76 10.99 -1.58
N ARG A 118 5.32 12.20 -1.73
CA ARG A 118 5.73 12.75 -3.01
C ARG A 118 6.86 11.87 -3.52
N PRO A 119 6.66 11.10 -4.59
CA PRO A 119 7.78 10.46 -5.25
C PRO A 119 8.67 11.60 -5.74
N GLY A 120 9.93 11.64 -5.29
CA GLY A 120 10.85 12.68 -5.72
C GLY A 120 10.89 12.79 -7.25
N SER A 121 10.75 13.99 -7.80
CA SER A 121 10.87 14.24 -9.24
C SER A 121 12.14 13.58 -9.79
N PRO A 122 12.11 12.98 -10.99
CA PRO A 122 13.30 12.41 -11.61
C PRO A 122 14.41 13.47 -11.64
N GLY A 123 15.49 13.22 -10.89
CA GLY A 123 16.52 14.22 -10.62
C GLY A 123 17.00 14.91 -11.89
N ASP A 124 16.91 16.24 -11.89
CA ASP A 124 17.55 17.08 -12.89
C ASP A 124 19.04 16.71 -12.94
N ARG A 125 19.58 16.57 -14.17
CA ARG A 125 20.97 16.17 -14.39
C ARG A 125 21.89 17.28 -13.89
N GLY A 126 22.29 17.20 -12.62
CA GLY A 126 23.30 18.07 -12.03
C GLY A 126 24.61 17.96 -12.80
N GLU A 127 25.03 19.07 -13.40
CA GLU A 127 26.36 19.22 -14.00
C GLU A 127 27.46 18.94 -12.95
N PRO A 128 28.60 18.33 -13.32
CA PRO A 128 29.66 18.03 -12.37
C PRO A 128 30.37 19.31 -11.92
N GLY A 129 30.04 19.77 -10.72
CA GLY A 129 30.75 20.82 -10.00
C GLY A 129 32.11 20.35 -9.48
N ASP A 130 33.07 21.26 -9.61
CA ASP A 130 34.52 21.10 -9.46
C ASP A 130 35.01 20.62 -8.08
N ARG A 131 36.17 19.96 -8.09
CA ARG A 131 36.85 19.40 -6.91
C ARG A 131 37.40 20.51 -6.00
N GLY A 132 37.15 20.40 -4.70
CA GLY A 132 37.87 21.11 -3.65
C GLY A 132 38.35 20.15 -2.56
N GLU A 133 39.66 20.10 -2.34
CA GLU A 133 40.39 19.24 -1.39
C GLU A 133 40.15 19.56 0.11
N PRO A 134 40.54 18.67 1.05
CA PRO A 134 40.15 18.73 2.45
C PRO A 134 41.12 19.53 3.33
N GLY A 135 40.57 20.33 4.26
CA GLY A 135 41.31 21.03 5.32
C GLY A 135 41.00 20.47 6.70
N ALA A 136 42.04 20.10 7.43
CA ALA A 136 42.00 19.49 8.75
C ALA A 136 42.03 20.49 9.93
N THR A 137 41.76 19.95 11.12
CA THR A 137 42.18 20.34 12.48
C THR A 137 41.34 21.33 13.29
N GLY A 138 41.12 20.97 14.58
CA GLY A 138 40.72 21.91 15.63
C GLY A 138 39.98 21.28 16.83
N ASP A 139 40.73 20.66 17.74
CA ASP A 139 40.33 20.24 19.09
C ASP A 139 39.90 21.43 20.00
N THR A 140 38.98 21.21 20.95
CA THR A 140 39.16 21.43 22.41
C THR A 140 37.84 21.45 23.21
N GLY A 141 37.71 20.48 24.12
CA GLY A 141 37.47 20.65 25.56
C GLY A 141 36.23 21.41 26.10
N GLY A 142 35.44 20.73 26.93
CA GLY A 142 34.51 21.36 27.87
C GLY A 142 33.87 20.38 28.87
N ARG A 143 34.46 20.28 30.07
CA ARG A 143 33.97 19.50 31.23
C ARG A 143 32.84 20.22 31.97
N GLY A 144 31.98 19.44 32.64
CA GLY A 144 31.51 19.74 34.00
C GLY A 144 29.99 19.91 34.16
N GLY A 145 29.41 19.15 35.10
CA GLY A 145 28.02 19.35 35.55
C GLY A 145 27.49 18.19 36.39
N THR A 146 27.80 18.20 37.69
CA THR A 146 27.35 17.31 38.76
C THR A 146 26.02 17.75 39.39
N GLY A 147 25.28 16.79 39.97
CA GLY A 147 24.20 16.99 40.97
C GLY A 147 22.85 16.44 40.49
N ASP A 148 21.99 15.80 41.27
CA ASP A 148 21.95 15.43 42.69
C ASP A 148 20.77 14.43 42.84
N ALA A 149 20.79 13.64 43.91
CA ALA A 149 19.78 12.66 44.27
C ALA A 149 18.59 13.30 45.00
N GLY A 150 17.41 12.64 44.98
CA GLY A 150 16.26 13.10 45.76
C GLY A 150 15.03 12.19 45.66
N ASP A 151 15.01 11.19 46.54
CA ASP A 151 13.96 10.24 46.92
C ASP A 151 12.61 10.88 47.32
N VAL A 152 11.46 10.22 47.08
CA VAL A 152 10.36 9.98 48.06
C VAL A 152 9.13 9.25 47.47
N LEU A 153 8.97 7.99 47.92
CA LEU A 153 7.76 7.29 48.43
C LEU A 153 6.33 7.90 48.28
N GLY A 154 5.41 7.08 47.73
CA GLY A 154 4.29 6.52 48.52
C GLY A 154 2.83 6.99 48.28
N ALA A 155 1.94 6.00 48.03
CA ALA A 155 0.48 5.88 48.29
C ALA A 155 -0.30 5.50 47.00
N SER A 156 -0.92 4.33 46.81
CA SER A 156 -1.80 3.43 47.61
C SER A 156 -3.19 4.00 47.92
N GLY A 157 -4.23 3.31 47.41
CA GLY A 157 -5.67 3.50 47.71
C GLY A 157 -6.56 3.35 46.46
N ALA A 158 -7.05 2.15 46.12
CA ALA A 158 -8.41 1.66 46.41
C ALA A 158 -9.50 2.61 45.90
N GLY A 159 -10.25 2.31 44.83
CA GLY A 159 -11.12 1.15 44.66
C GLY A 159 -12.58 1.57 44.92
N ARG A 160 -13.49 1.37 43.94
CA ARG A 160 -14.92 1.01 44.07
C ARG A 160 -15.69 1.20 42.76
N ASP A 161 -16.17 0.07 42.26
CA ASP A 161 -17.57 -0.23 41.91
C ASP A 161 -18.27 0.54 40.77
N GLY A 162 -18.49 -0.20 39.68
CA GLY A 162 -19.81 -0.79 39.46
C GLY A 162 -20.82 0.00 38.62
N LEU A 163 -20.66 -0.06 37.29
CA LEU A 163 -21.74 0.10 36.32
C LEU A 163 -21.54 -1.00 35.26
N SER A 164 -22.09 -2.20 35.47
CA SER A 164 -23.43 -2.59 35.00
C SER A 164 -23.62 -2.38 33.49
N GLY A 165 -23.30 -3.43 32.74
CA GLY A 165 -24.02 -3.94 31.56
C GLY A 165 -24.68 -2.95 30.62
N GLN A 166 -24.11 -2.84 29.41
CA GLN A 166 -24.87 -3.20 28.23
C GLN A 166 -23.89 -3.57 27.12
N ALA A 167 -23.71 -4.88 26.92
CA ALA A 167 -23.27 -5.41 25.65
C ALA A 167 -24.34 -5.04 24.62
N ALA A 168 -24.00 -4.14 23.71
CA ALA A 168 -24.74 -3.93 22.48
C ALA A 168 -23.91 -4.50 21.33
N SER A 169 -23.69 -5.82 21.37
CA SER A 169 -23.45 -6.59 20.17
C SER A 169 -24.77 -6.65 19.42
N GLY A 170 -25.00 -5.68 18.53
CA GLY A 170 -25.95 -5.88 17.45
C GLY A 170 -25.48 -7.06 16.60
N PRO A 171 -26.37 -7.78 15.89
CA PRO A 171 -25.93 -8.80 14.97
C PRO A 171 -25.06 -8.11 13.91
N GLY A 172 -23.75 -8.34 13.98
CA GLY A 172 -22.86 -8.01 12.88
C GLY A 172 -23.43 -8.72 11.65
N SER A 173 -23.66 -7.99 10.58
CA SER A 173 -24.01 -8.57 9.30
C SER A 173 -22.92 -9.58 8.94
N ASP A 174 -23.26 -10.86 9.04
CA ASP A 174 -22.43 -12.04 8.74
C ASP A 174 -22.14 -12.17 7.23
N GLU A 175 -22.25 -11.07 6.49
CA GLU A 175 -22.02 -10.98 5.06
C GLU A 175 -20.76 -10.11 4.84
N PRO A 176 -19.67 -10.69 4.33
CA PRO A 176 -18.49 -9.91 3.96
C PRO A 176 -18.91 -8.92 2.88
N VAL A 177 -18.66 -7.65 3.12
CA VAL A 177 -18.85 -6.62 2.11
C VAL A 177 -17.77 -6.81 1.05
N VAL A 178 -18.12 -7.55 0.00
CA VAL A 178 -17.32 -7.70 -1.21
C VAL A 178 -17.74 -6.60 -2.15
N ASP A 179 -16.97 -5.51 -2.16
CA ASP A 179 -17.28 -4.39 -3.04
C ASP A 179 -16.48 -4.46 -4.33
N ARG A 180 -17.17 -4.36 -5.47
CA ARG A 180 -16.52 -4.31 -6.80
C ARG A 180 -16.00 -2.91 -7.06
N LEU A 181 -14.72 -2.74 -6.78
CA LEU A 181 -14.04 -1.47 -6.93
C LEU A 181 -13.82 -1.07 -8.40
N THR A 182 -13.32 -1.96 -9.25
CA THR A 182 -13.05 -1.63 -10.67
C THR A 182 -12.84 -2.87 -11.52
N GLY A 183 -13.63 -2.98 -12.60
CA GLY A 183 -13.56 -4.12 -13.52
C GLY A 183 -13.79 -5.47 -12.82
N VAL A 184 -12.70 -6.21 -12.63
CA VAL A 184 -12.68 -7.55 -12.02
C VAL A 184 -12.15 -7.56 -10.58
N TYR A 185 -11.60 -6.44 -10.10
CA TYR A 185 -11.03 -6.34 -8.75
C TYR A 185 -12.10 -5.95 -7.73
N GLY A 186 -12.09 -6.64 -6.60
CA GLY A 186 -12.91 -6.34 -5.43
C GLY A 186 -12.08 -6.04 -4.20
N LEU A 187 -12.64 -5.26 -3.29
CA LEU A 187 -12.10 -5.05 -1.96
C LEU A 187 -12.76 -6.02 -0.98
N VAL A 188 -11.96 -6.51 -0.05
CA VAL A 188 -12.38 -7.43 1.00
C VAL A 188 -12.24 -6.74 2.33
N ASP A 189 -13.35 -6.72 3.07
CA ASP A 189 -13.36 -6.40 4.49
C ASP A 189 -12.63 -7.49 5.29
N LEU A 190 -11.55 -7.11 5.95
CA LEU A 190 -10.70 -8.03 6.72
C LEU A 190 -11.17 -8.22 8.17
N ASP A 191 -12.17 -7.45 8.61
CA ASP A 191 -12.84 -7.64 9.90
C ASP A 191 -13.91 -8.75 9.85
N ALA A 192 -14.28 -9.19 8.64
CA ALA A 192 -15.21 -10.30 8.42
C ALA A 192 -14.57 -11.68 8.66
N ASP A 193 -15.40 -12.71 8.78
CA ASP A 193 -14.91 -14.08 8.91
C ASP A 193 -14.18 -14.55 7.61
N PRO A 194 -12.94 -15.09 7.67
CA PRO A 194 -12.21 -15.53 6.47
C PRO A 194 -12.95 -16.59 5.63
N THR A 195 -13.75 -17.46 6.27
CA THR A 195 -14.51 -18.50 5.55
C THR A 195 -15.60 -17.90 4.68
N SER A 196 -16.05 -16.68 5.00
CA SER A 196 -17.05 -15.98 4.23
C SER A 196 -16.55 -15.53 2.84
N VAL A 197 -15.24 -15.41 2.60
CA VAL A 197 -14.70 -15.06 1.27
C VAL A 197 -14.38 -16.28 0.40
N VAL A 198 -14.40 -17.48 0.98
CA VAL A 198 -14.07 -18.73 0.28
C VAL A 198 -15.04 -18.98 -0.89
N GLY A 199 -14.48 -19.25 -2.06
CA GLY A 199 -15.25 -19.54 -3.28
C GLY A 199 -15.94 -18.33 -3.93
N ARG A 200 -15.80 -17.13 -3.37
CA ARG A 200 -16.30 -15.88 -3.98
C ARG A 200 -15.29 -15.25 -4.95
N PHE A 201 -14.01 -15.53 -4.74
CA PHE A 201 -12.91 -14.95 -5.50
C PHE A 201 -12.01 -16.03 -6.11
N SER A 202 -11.35 -15.70 -7.22
CA SER A 202 -10.31 -16.55 -7.80
C SER A 202 -8.96 -16.42 -7.08
N GLY A 203 -8.79 -15.35 -6.30
CA GLY A 203 -7.60 -15.07 -5.51
C GLY A 203 -7.83 -13.86 -4.59
N LEU A 204 -7.05 -13.79 -3.53
CA LEU A 204 -7.03 -12.72 -2.53
C LEU A 204 -5.58 -12.42 -2.14
N ARG A 205 -5.21 -11.15 -2.06
CA ARG A 205 -3.93 -10.69 -1.52
C ARG A 205 -4.16 -9.56 -0.53
N ILE A 206 -3.39 -9.53 0.55
CA ILE A 206 -3.52 -8.57 1.63
C ILE A 206 -2.33 -7.60 1.61
N PHE A 207 -2.63 -6.31 1.74
CA PHE A 207 -1.67 -5.22 1.72
C PHE A 207 -1.76 -4.41 3.01
N ALA A 208 -0.64 -4.14 3.66
CA ALA A 208 -0.52 -3.16 4.72
C ALA A 208 -0.28 -1.78 4.11
N GLY A 209 -1.12 -0.81 4.51
CA GLY A 209 -1.07 0.54 3.98
C GLY A 209 -1.38 0.66 2.49
N HIS A 210 -1.31 1.89 2.01
CA HIS A 210 -1.68 2.26 0.64
C HIS A 210 -0.84 3.43 0.12
N SER A 211 -1.04 3.71 -1.16
CA SER A 211 -0.48 4.85 -1.87
C SER A 211 -1.62 5.78 -2.28
N GLY A 212 -1.48 7.06 -1.95
CA GLY A 212 -2.45 8.10 -2.27
C GLY A 212 -1.82 9.24 -3.03
N TRP A 213 -2.55 9.77 -4.00
CA TRP A 213 -2.21 10.98 -4.74
C TRP A 213 -3.28 12.03 -4.48
N GLY A 214 -2.84 13.25 -4.16
CA GLY A 214 -3.74 14.40 -4.08
C GLY A 214 -4.27 14.82 -5.45
N LEU A 215 -5.19 15.77 -5.46
CA LEU A 215 -5.77 16.38 -6.66
C LEU A 215 -4.70 16.74 -7.71
N GLY A 216 -4.78 16.15 -8.90
CA GLY A 216 -3.91 16.45 -10.05
C GLY A 216 -2.46 15.96 -9.92
N GLN A 217 -2.06 15.45 -8.76
CA GLN A 217 -0.69 15.04 -8.49
C GLN A 217 -0.29 13.85 -9.38
N LEU A 218 -1.17 12.86 -9.53
CA LEU A 218 -0.88 11.70 -10.36
C LEU A 218 -0.67 12.10 -11.83
N GLU A 219 -1.49 13.01 -12.36
CA GLU A 219 -1.36 13.52 -13.71
C GLU A 219 -0.05 14.28 -13.93
N GLU A 220 0.38 15.09 -12.96
CA GLU A 220 1.66 15.77 -12.98
C GLU A 220 2.81 14.75 -13.04
N GLU A 221 2.80 13.75 -12.16
CA GLU A 221 3.83 12.71 -12.13
C GLU A 221 3.88 11.86 -13.41
N ILE A 222 2.72 11.58 -14.02
CA ILE A 222 2.64 10.93 -15.34
C ILE A 222 3.23 11.84 -16.42
N ALA A 223 2.91 13.13 -16.41
CA ALA A 223 3.43 14.10 -17.38
C ALA A 223 4.95 14.29 -17.26
N GLU A 224 5.49 14.18 -16.05
CA GLU A 224 6.94 14.17 -15.77
C GLU A 224 7.63 12.84 -16.12
N GLY A 225 6.85 11.81 -16.50
CA GLY A 225 7.38 10.50 -16.87
C GLY A 225 7.86 9.66 -15.69
N ALA A 226 7.36 9.92 -14.48
CA ALA A 226 7.62 9.10 -13.30
C ALA A 226 6.89 7.75 -13.35
N TRP A 227 5.73 7.71 -14.04
CA TRP A 227 4.88 6.53 -14.14
C TRP A 227 4.53 6.18 -15.59
N PHE A 228 4.59 4.89 -15.90
CA PHE A 228 3.96 4.34 -17.10
C PHE A 228 2.60 3.76 -16.74
N VAL A 229 1.55 4.26 -17.39
CA VAL A 229 0.17 3.78 -17.21
C VAL A 229 -0.10 2.65 -18.19
N VAL A 230 -0.32 1.44 -17.68
CA VAL A 230 -0.51 0.23 -18.52
C VAL A 230 -1.76 -0.55 -18.12
N PRO A 231 -2.32 -1.39 -19.02
CA PRO A 231 -3.38 -2.32 -18.64
C PRO A 231 -2.92 -3.29 -17.54
N SER A 232 -3.81 -3.57 -16.60
CA SER A 232 -3.63 -4.64 -15.61
C SER A 232 -4.11 -5.98 -16.16
N GLU A 233 -3.52 -7.05 -15.65
CA GLU A 233 -4.00 -8.42 -15.79
C GLU A 233 -4.31 -8.99 -14.39
N PRO A 234 -5.34 -9.83 -14.22
CA PRO A 234 -5.66 -10.43 -12.92
C PRO A 234 -4.48 -11.16 -12.26
N SER A 235 -3.62 -11.78 -13.06
CA SER A 235 -2.43 -12.51 -12.60
C SER A 235 -1.36 -11.61 -11.98
N ASP A 236 -1.39 -10.30 -12.23
CA ASP A 236 -0.40 -9.37 -11.65
C ASP A 236 -0.56 -9.26 -10.13
N VAL A 237 -1.81 -9.28 -9.66
CA VAL A 237 -2.14 -9.15 -8.23
C VAL A 237 -1.80 -10.43 -7.47
N PHE A 238 -1.80 -11.60 -8.12
CA PHE A 238 -1.56 -12.90 -7.48
C PHE A 238 -0.30 -13.59 -7.97
N THR A 239 0.68 -12.83 -8.49
CA THR A 239 1.92 -13.43 -8.95
C THR A 239 2.67 -14.12 -7.79
N ASP A 240 3.18 -15.32 -8.04
CA ASP A 240 4.04 -16.04 -7.09
C ASP A 240 5.44 -15.39 -6.97
N ASP A 241 5.92 -14.71 -8.02
CA ASP A 241 7.24 -14.05 -8.05
C ASP A 241 7.18 -12.51 -8.03
N PRO A 242 6.72 -11.85 -6.95
CA PRO A 242 6.49 -10.40 -6.93
C PRO A 242 7.73 -9.58 -7.32
N GLU A 243 8.93 -9.99 -6.92
CA GLU A 243 10.19 -9.28 -7.22
C GLU A 243 10.42 -9.07 -8.73
N THR A 244 9.93 -9.98 -9.57
CA THR A 244 10.10 -9.90 -11.03
C THR A 244 8.92 -9.21 -11.73
N LEU A 245 7.86 -8.84 -11.01
CA LEU A 245 6.63 -8.31 -11.58
C LEU A 245 6.89 -7.04 -12.42
N TRP A 246 7.70 -6.11 -11.91
CA TRP A 246 8.04 -4.87 -12.61
C TRP A 246 8.63 -5.13 -14.01
N SER A 247 9.64 -6.00 -14.10
CA SER A 247 10.27 -6.34 -15.37
C SER A 247 9.31 -7.09 -16.29
N ARG A 248 8.49 -8.01 -15.76
CA ARG A 248 7.52 -8.78 -16.54
C ARG A 248 6.42 -7.89 -17.15
N VAL A 249 5.89 -6.96 -16.37
CA VAL A 249 4.86 -6.01 -16.83
C VAL A 249 5.40 -5.11 -17.93
N LEU A 250 6.64 -4.61 -17.80
CA LEU A 250 7.31 -3.82 -18.84
C LEU A 250 7.57 -4.65 -20.11
N GLN A 251 8.08 -5.88 -19.97
CA GLN A 251 8.37 -6.77 -21.10
C GLN A 251 7.12 -7.03 -21.95
N ARG A 252 5.97 -7.32 -21.32
CA ARG A 252 4.75 -7.64 -22.08
C ARG A 252 4.16 -6.44 -22.84
N GLN A 253 4.52 -5.19 -22.50
CA GLN A 253 4.05 -4.03 -23.26
C GLN A 253 4.71 -3.95 -24.66
N GLY A 254 5.87 -4.58 -24.84
CA GLY A 254 6.66 -4.46 -26.06
C GLY A 254 7.24 -3.05 -26.26
N GLY A 255 7.81 -2.82 -27.45
CA GLY A 255 8.37 -1.52 -27.84
C GLY A 255 9.44 -0.99 -26.88
N ASP A 256 9.45 0.32 -26.69
CA ASP A 256 10.43 1.01 -25.84
C ASP A 256 10.30 0.62 -24.36
N LEU A 257 9.09 0.28 -23.88
CA LEU A 257 8.88 -0.13 -22.50
C LEU A 257 9.51 -1.49 -22.20
N ALA A 258 9.48 -2.43 -23.14
CA ALA A 258 10.15 -3.72 -22.98
C ALA A 258 11.68 -3.59 -22.83
N MET A 259 12.28 -2.59 -23.47
CA MET A 259 13.71 -2.31 -23.34
C MET A 259 14.08 -1.87 -21.91
N LEU A 260 13.19 -1.12 -21.25
CA LEU A 260 13.40 -0.65 -19.87
C LEU A 260 13.37 -1.78 -18.85
N ALA A 261 12.76 -2.92 -19.15
CA ALA A 261 12.69 -4.05 -18.22
C ALA A 261 14.06 -4.62 -17.81
N HIS A 262 15.08 -4.38 -18.64
CA HIS A 262 16.47 -4.81 -18.42
C HIS A 262 17.32 -3.74 -17.74
N TYR A 263 16.74 -2.61 -17.36
CA TYR A 263 17.46 -1.54 -16.69
C TYR A 263 18.06 -2.07 -15.37
N PRO A 264 19.37 -1.87 -15.14
CA PRO A 264 20.03 -2.39 -13.96
C PRO A 264 19.45 -1.72 -12.70
N PRO A 265 19.33 -2.44 -11.59
CA PRO A 265 18.83 -1.89 -10.33
C PRO A 265 19.75 -0.82 -9.72
N ASP A 266 21.00 -0.71 -10.18
CA ASP A 266 21.97 0.27 -9.68
C ASP A 266 22.73 0.92 -10.85
N VAL A 267 22.47 2.21 -11.11
CA VAL A 267 23.16 3.00 -12.16
C VAL A 267 24.53 3.50 -11.67
N ARG A 268 24.79 3.43 -10.36
CA ARG A 268 26.01 3.97 -9.73
C ARG A 268 27.25 3.05 -9.85
N LEU A 269 27.12 1.94 -10.58
CA LEU A 269 28.13 0.88 -10.66
C LEU A 269 28.81 0.75 -12.05
N ASN A 270 28.68 1.76 -12.93
CA ASN A 270 29.42 1.84 -14.19
C ASN A 270 30.42 3.00 -14.20
#